data_AF-Q05HR1-F1
#
_entry.id   AF-Q05HR1-F1
#
_cell.length_a   1.000
_cell.length_b   1.000
_cell.length_c   1.000
_cell.angle_alpha   90.00
_cell.angle_beta   90.00
_cell.angle_gamma   90.00
#
_symmetry.space_group_name_H-M   'P 1'
#
loop_
_entity.id
_entity.type
_entity.pdbx_description
1 polymer ?
#
loop_
_entity_poly.entity_id
_entity_poly.type
_entity_poly.pdbx_seq_one_letter_code
_entity_poly.pdbx_strand_id
1 'polypeptide(L)'
;MAWLHTWTGLLVGWVLLLIFMGDTASYYRDEISRWMRPELPTTTVSTTTALGSAEQYLQTHAADAVRWNITLPDPRTPVVSMYWQNPTRADGKPAGRRQMYGNAIIDPATSKDIAARDTLGGEFFYRLHFDLHYVPVVWARYIVGFCAMFMLVAIISRWRSSAE
;
A
#
# COMPACT_ATOMS: atom_id res chain seq x y z
N MET A 1 11.51 -15.58 -38.62
CA MET A 1 12.15 -15.43 -37.30
C MET A 1 12.12 -13.99 -36.77
N ALA A 2 12.53 -12.97 -37.54
CA ALA A 2 12.61 -11.58 -37.07
C ALA A 2 11.26 -10.95 -36.64
N TRP A 3 10.18 -11.16 -37.39
CA TRP A 3 8.86 -10.58 -37.07
C TRP A 3 8.36 -10.99 -35.66
N LEU A 4 8.35 -12.29 -35.37
CA LEU A 4 7.88 -12.81 -34.09
C LEU A 4 8.78 -12.35 -32.93
N HIS A 5 10.09 -12.25 -33.17
CA HIS A 5 11.05 -11.68 -32.23
C HIS A 5 10.75 -10.19 -31.92
N THR A 6 10.47 -9.37 -32.94
CA THR A 6 10.14 -7.95 -32.76
C THR A 6 8.87 -7.75 -31.95
N TRP A 7 7.78 -8.45 -32.28
CA TRP A 7 6.51 -8.29 -31.55
C TRP A 7 6.58 -8.83 -30.13
N THR A 8 7.27 -9.96 -29.92
CA THR A 8 7.45 -10.52 -28.57
C THR A 8 8.33 -9.61 -27.72
N GLY A 9 9.44 -9.10 -28.27
CA GLY A 9 10.30 -8.14 -27.58
C GLY A 9 9.60 -6.82 -27.27
N LEU A 10 8.77 -6.33 -28.18
CA LEU A 10 7.95 -5.13 -27.96
C LEU A 10 6.97 -5.33 -26.81
N LEU A 11 6.23 -6.46 -26.79
CA LEU A 11 5.28 -6.76 -25.72
C LEU A 11 5.98 -6.88 -24.36
N VAL A 12 7.08 -7.65 -24.29
CA VAL A 12 7.88 -7.79 -23.05
C VAL A 12 8.46 -6.45 -22.62
N GLY A 13 8.91 -5.62 -23.56
CA GLY A 13 9.42 -4.28 -23.29
C GLY A 13 8.36 -3.35 -22.67
N TRP A 14 7.13 -3.38 -23.18
CA TRP A 14 6.01 -2.62 -22.59
C TRP A 14 5.67 -3.07 -21.18
N VAL A 15 5.69 -4.37 -20.92
CA VAL A 15 5.44 -4.91 -19.57
C VAL A 15 6.54 -4.48 -18.60
N LEU A 16 7.81 -4.59 -19.02
CA LEU A 16 8.95 -4.12 -18.21
C LEU A 16 8.87 -2.61 -17.94
N LEU A 17 8.51 -1.81 -18.95
CA LEU A 17 8.33 -0.38 -18.78
C LEU A 17 7.25 -0.05 -17.75
N LEU A 18 6.09 -0.72 -17.81
CA LEU A 18 5.01 -0.54 -16.83
C LEU A 18 5.44 -0.92 -15.41
N ILE A 19 6.13 -2.06 -15.25
CA ILE A 19 6.63 -2.52 -13.95
C ILE A 19 7.64 -1.52 -13.38
N PHE A 20 8.56 -1.03 -14.21
CA PHE A 20 9.59 -0.07 -13.81
C PHE A 20 9.02 1.31 -13.46
N MET A 21 8.04 1.79 -14.24
CA MET A 21 7.32 3.03 -13.91
C MET A 21 6.51 2.89 -12.61
N GLY A 22 5.85 1.74 -12.42
CA GLY A 22 5.13 1.42 -11.18
C GLY A 22 6.05 1.37 -9.96
N ASP A 23 7.24 0.79 -10.11
CA ASP A 23 8.28 0.78 -9.08
C ASP A 23 8.71 2.20 -8.70
N THR A 24 9.05 3.01 -9.71
CA THR A 24 9.47 4.40 -9.51
C THR A 24 8.39 5.23 -8.79
N ALA A 25 7.12 5.07 -9.20
CA ALA A 25 6.00 5.74 -8.55
C ALA A 25 5.77 5.27 -7.10
N SER A 26 6.13 4.02 -6.77
CA SER A 26 5.96 3.47 -5.42
C SER A 26 6.84 4.13 -4.38
N TYR A 27 7.97 4.75 -4.77
CA TYR A 27 8.78 5.57 -3.86
C TYR A 27 8.03 6.81 -3.35
N TYR A 28 7.08 7.33 -4.14
CA TYR A 28 6.25 8.49 -3.82
C TYR A 28 4.86 8.08 -3.33
N ARG A 29 4.73 6.85 -2.80
CA ARG A 29 3.45 6.27 -2.42
C ARG A 29 2.68 7.16 -1.44
N ASP A 30 3.34 7.70 -0.43
CA ASP A 30 2.67 8.48 0.61
C ASP A 30 2.29 9.87 0.08
N GLU A 31 3.12 10.46 -0.78
CA GLU A 31 2.86 11.73 -1.46
C GLU A 31 1.67 11.62 -2.42
N ILE A 32 1.62 10.57 -3.24
CA ILE A 32 0.50 10.29 -4.14
C ILE A 32 -0.78 10.05 -3.34
N SER A 33 -0.68 9.25 -2.26
CA SER A 33 -1.83 8.97 -1.39
C SER A 33 -2.35 10.24 -0.73
N ARG A 34 -1.46 11.13 -0.30
CA ARG A 34 -1.80 12.45 0.26
C ARG A 34 -2.45 13.34 -0.78
N TRP A 35 -1.89 13.43 -1.98
CA TRP A 35 -2.47 14.23 -3.08
C TRP A 35 -3.89 13.78 -3.42
N MET A 36 -4.15 12.47 -3.33
CA MET A 36 -5.48 11.90 -3.56
C MET A 36 -6.44 12.05 -2.37
N ARG A 37 -5.98 12.49 -1.19
CA ARG A 37 -6.77 12.70 0.03
C ARG A 37 -6.55 14.11 0.60
N PRO A 38 -6.93 15.17 -0.14
CA PRO A 38 -6.77 16.55 0.30
C PRO A 38 -7.55 16.88 1.59
N GLU A 39 -8.53 16.06 1.96
CA GLU A 39 -9.29 16.17 3.21
C GLU A 39 -8.48 15.85 4.48
N LEU A 40 -7.27 15.29 4.37
CA LEU A 40 -6.43 14.98 5.52
C LEU A 40 -5.71 16.25 6.04
N PRO A 41 -5.68 16.47 7.37
CA PRO A 41 -4.97 17.59 7.99
C PRO A 41 -3.48 17.57 7.64
N THR A 42 -2.91 18.77 7.47
CA THR A 42 -1.46 18.96 7.30
C THR A 42 -0.73 19.21 8.61
N THR A 43 -1.47 19.41 9.71
CA THR A 43 -0.90 19.80 11.00
C THR A 43 -0.31 18.60 11.71
N THR A 44 1.01 18.63 11.92
CA THR A 44 1.69 17.64 12.76
C THR A 44 1.52 18.01 14.24
N VAL A 45 0.99 17.09 15.04
CA VAL A 45 0.90 17.23 16.50
C VAL A 45 1.99 16.39 17.14
N SER A 46 2.40 16.71 18.37
CA SER A 46 3.36 15.90 19.12
C SER A 46 2.86 14.45 19.27
N THR A 47 3.78 13.49 19.20
CA THR A 47 3.48 12.06 19.31
C THR A 47 2.73 11.71 20.60
N THR A 48 3.04 12.40 21.70
CA THR A 48 2.38 12.19 23.00
C THR A 48 0.91 12.64 22.97
N THR A 49 0.61 13.78 22.35
CA THR A 49 -0.77 14.25 22.16
C THR A 49 -1.54 13.32 21.22
N ALA A 50 -0.92 12.89 20.13
CA ALA A 50 -1.53 11.98 19.15
C ALA A 50 -1.85 10.61 19.76
N LEU A 51 -0.98 10.10 20.64
CA LEU A 51 -1.23 8.85 21.35
C LEU A 51 -2.39 8.99 22.35
N GLY A 52 -2.42 10.08 23.12
CA GLY A 52 -3.50 10.34 24.07
C GLY A 52 -4.89 10.43 23.41
N SER A 53 -4.98 11.11 22.26
CA SER A 53 -6.24 11.17 21.50
C SER A 53 -6.63 9.82 20.89
N ALA A 54 -5.66 9.06 20.38
CA ALA A 54 -5.89 7.70 19.87
C ALA A 54 -6.41 6.75 20.96
N GLU A 55 -5.81 6.79 22.15
CA GLU A 55 -6.20 5.97 23.29
C GLU A 55 -7.61 6.32 23.75
N GLN A 56 -7.92 7.62 23.93
CA GLN A 56 -9.25 8.07 24.32
C GLN A 56 -10.33 7.64 23.30
N TYR A 57 -10.01 7.73 22.01
CA TYR A 57 -10.91 7.29 20.94
C TYR A 57 -11.17 5.78 21.01
N LEU A 58 -10.12 4.98 21.16
CA LEU A 58 -10.20 3.52 21.23
C LEU A 58 -10.91 3.04 22.51
N GLN A 59 -10.71 3.71 23.64
CA GLN A 59 -11.45 3.43 24.87
C GLN A 59 -12.95 3.74 24.71
N THR A 60 -13.33 4.69 23.86
CA THR A 60 -14.75 5.03 23.64
C THR A 60 -15.42 4.11 22.62
N HIS A 61 -14.72 3.74 21.54
CA HIS A 61 -15.31 3.02 20.40
C HIS A 61 -14.96 1.52 20.35
N ALA A 62 -13.89 1.10 21.02
CA ALA A 62 -13.30 -0.23 20.91
C ALA A 62 -12.71 -0.75 22.24
N ALA A 63 -13.34 -0.41 23.37
CA ALA A 63 -12.90 -0.83 24.71
C ALA A 63 -12.79 -2.36 24.84
N ASP A 64 -13.71 -3.08 24.20
CA ASP A 64 -13.80 -4.55 24.27
C ASP A 64 -12.85 -5.26 23.29
N ALA A 65 -12.05 -4.53 22.50
CA ALA A 65 -11.19 -5.14 21.49
C ALA A 65 -10.02 -5.91 22.12
N VAL A 66 -9.66 -7.04 21.52
CA VAL A 66 -8.59 -7.93 21.98
C VAL A 66 -7.21 -7.31 21.75
N ARG A 67 -7.07 -6.51 20.69
CA ARG A 67 -5.83 -5.85 20.33
C ARG A 67 -6.11 -4.52 19.64
N TRP A 68 -5.34 -3.51 20.03
CA TRP A 68 -5.23 -2.24 19.32
C TRP A 68 -3.88 -2.14 18.60
N ASN A 69 -3.91 -1.65 17.36
CA ASN A 69 -2.71 -1.22 16.64
C ASN A 69 -2.89 0.25 16.31
N ILE A 70 -1.95 1.07 16.77
CA ILE A 70 -1.96 2.52 16.55
C ILE A 70 -0.72 2.85 15.75
N THR A 71 -0.91 3.44 14.57
CA THR A 71 0.17 3.99 13.77
C THR A 71 0.23 5.48 14.04
N LEU A 72 1.34 5.90 14.66
CA LEU A 72 1.58 7.27 15.05
C LEU A 72 1.90 8.14 13.83
N PRO A 73 1.67 9.47 13.93
CA PRO A 73 1.99 10.39 12.84
C PRO A 73 3.50 10.48 12.61
N ASP A 74 3.88 10.59 11.35
CA ASP A 74 5.25 10.79 10.86
C ASP A 74 5.28 11.99 9.89
N PRO A 75 6.42 12.63 9.56
CA PRO A 75 6.44 13.73 8.59
C PRO A 75 5.79 13.40 7.24
N ARG A 76 5.78 12.11 6.84
CA ARG A 76 5.10 11.65 5.61
C ARG A 76 3.60 11.38 5.77
N THR A 77 3.11 11.17 6.99
CA THR A 77 1.70 10.88 7.27
C THR A 77 1.28 11.56 8.59
N PRO A 78 0.74 12.79 8.56
CA PRO A 78 0.40 13.56 9.76
C PRO A 78 -0.92 13.11 10.44
N VAL A 79 -1.39 11.88 10.16
CA VAL A 79 -2.67 11.36 10.62
C VAL A 79 -2.44 10.16 11.52
N VAL A 80 -3.33 9.96 12.50
CA VAL A 80 -3.31 8.74 13.30
C VAL A 80 -4.21 7.74 12.60
N SER A 81 -3.64 6.61 12.20
CA SER A 81 -4.42 5.47 11.73
C SER A 81 -4.45 4.39 12.80
N MET A 82 -5.61 3.83 13.02
CA MET A 82 -5.82 2.81 14.03
C MET A 82 -6.59 1.64 13.46
N TYR A 83 -6.19 0.46 13.91
CA TYR A 83 -6.82 -0.81 13.55
C TYR A 83 -6.95 -1.67 14.79
N TRP A 84 -8.13 -2.19 15.04
CA TRP A 84 -8.38 -3.05 16.19
C TRP A 84 -9.07 -4.34 15.80
N GLN A 85 -8.85 -5.36 16.61
CA GLN A 85 -9.47 -6.67 16.47
C GLN A 85 -10.50 -6.87 17.59
N ASN A 86 -11.76 -6.99 17.21
CA ASN A 86 -12.84 -7.30 18.13
C ASN A 86 -12.79 -8.78 18.57
N PRO A 87 -13.28 -9.10 19.77
CA PRO A 87 -13.36 -10.47 20.24
C PRO A 87 -14.30 -11.29 19.37
N THR A 88 -14.02 -12.59 19.28
CA THR A 88 -14.94 -13.51 18.60
C THR A 88 -16.25 -13.52 19.36
N ARG A 89 -17.36 -13.45 18.62
CA ARG A 89 -18.70 -13.35 19.17
C ARG A 89 -18.97 -14.57 20.06
N ALA A 90 -19.48 -14.32 21.27
CA ALA A 90 -19.75 -15.36 22.27
C ALA A 90 -20.83 -16.38 21.85
N ASP A 91 -21.56 -16.10 20.77
CA ASP A 91 -22.61 -16.96 20.21
C ASP A 91 -22.09 -18.06 19.26
N GLY A 92 -20.77 -18.19 19.11
CA GLY A 92 -20.13 -19.25 18.31
C GLY A 92 -20.37 -19.15 16.80
N LYS A 93 -21.02 -18.07 16.34
CA LYS A 93 -21.24 -17.83 14.91
C LYS A 93 -20.00 -17.21 14.28
N PRO A 94 -19.62 -17.58 13.04
CA PRO A 94 -18.53 -16.93 12.35
C PRO A 94 -18.88 -15.46 12.14
N ALA A 95 -18.15 -14.57 12.83
CA ALA A 95 -18.27 -13.14 12.63
C ALA A 95 -17.74 -12.78 11.24
N GLY A 96 -18.48 -11.93 10.51
CA GLY A 96 -18.00 -11.43 9.23
C GLY A 96 -16.70 -10.64 9.42
N ARG A 97 -15.82 -10.59 8.40
CA ARG A 97 -14.52 -9.89 8.49
C ARG A 97 -14.63 -8.43 8.93
N ARG A 98 -15.73 -7.76 8.58
CA ARG A 98 -16.08 -6.38 9.02
C ARG A 98 -16.46 -6.25 10.50
N GLN A 99 -16.85 -7.35 11.14
CA GLN A 99 -17.21 -7.39 12.57
C GLN A 99 -16.02 -7.79 13.45
N MET A 100 -15.10 -8.60 12.91
CA MET A 100 -13.84 -8.95 13.59
C MET A 100 -12.83 -7.80 13.63
N TYR A 101 -12.93 -6.84 12.71
CA TYR A 101 -11.92 -5.79 12.57
C TYR A 101 -12.56 -4.43 12.34
N GLY A 102 -12.06 -3.42 13.04
CA GLY A 102 -12.40 -2.02 12.83
C GLY A 102 -11.16 -1.21 12.43
N ASN A 103 -11.37 -0.20 11.60
CA ASN A 103 -10.34 0.76 11.21
C ASN A 103 -10.91 2.18 11.32
N ALA A 104 -10.12 3.10 11.85
CA ALA A 104 -10.45 4.52 11.88
C ALA A 104 -9.20 5.35 11.57
N ILE A 105 -9.41 6.54 11.02
CA ILE A 105 -8.39 7.55 10.83
C ILE A 105 -8.90 8.78 11.56
N ILE A 106 -8.13 9.27 12.52
CA ILE A 106 -8.49 10.45 13.30
C ILE A 106 -7.51 11.58 13.03
N ASP A 107 -8.02 12.80 13.15
CA ASP A 107 -7.17 13.97 13.26
C ASP A 107 -6.55 14.00 14.68
N PRO A 108 -5.22 13.92 14.83
CA PRO A 108 -4.57 13.98 16.14
C PRO A 108 -4.83 15.29 16.90
N ALA A 109 -5.16 16.39 16.20
CA ALA A 109 -5.41 17.69 16.83
C ALA A 109 -6.85 17.83 17.35
N THR A 110 -7.83 17.30 16.63
CA THR A 110 -9.26 17.44 16.97
C THR A 110 -9.91 16.18 17.51
N SER A 111 -9.23 15.03 17.47
CA SER A 111 -9.76 13.71 17.84
C SER A 111 -11.05 13.33 17.10
N LYS A 112 -11.30 13.96 15.95
CA LYS A 112 -12.48 13.70 15.12
C LYS A 112 -12.16 12.65 14.07
N ASP A 113 -13.15 11.79 13.82
CA ASP A 113 -13.11 10.86 12.72
C ASP A 113 -13.04 11.59 11.38
N ILE A 114 -12.04 11.23 10.60
CA ILE A 114 -11.91 11.68 9.23
C ILE A 114 -12.40 10.54 8.34
N ALA A 115 -13.58 10.72 7.74
CA ALA A 115 -14.04 9.88 6.65
C ALA A 115 -13.23 10.20 5.39
N ALA A 116 -11.95 9.78 5.37
CA ALA A 116 -11.12 9.89 4.19
C ALA A 116 -11.69 9.02 3.07
N ARG A 117 -11.63 9.50 1.83
CA ARG A 117 -12.15 8.73 0.70
C ARG A 117 -11.41 7.40 0.56
N ASP A 118 -12.15 6.36 0.20
CA ASP A 118 -11.53 5.08 -0.12
C ASP A 118 -10.79 5.20 -1.45
N THR A 119 -9.46 5.16 -1.37
CA THR A 119 -8.57 5.20 -2.52
C THR A 119 -7.33 4.39 -2.20
N LEU A 120 -6.90 3.59 -3.17
CA LEU A 120 -5.61 2.90 -3.09
C LEU A 120 -4.46 3.90 -3.06
N GLY A 121 -4.62 5.10 -3.64
CA GLY A 121 -3.55 6.10 -3.64
C GLY A 121 -2.29 5.55 -4.31
N GLY A 122 -1.15 5.79 -3.66
CA GLY A 122 0.13 5.22 -4.06
C GLY A 122 0.25 3.70 -3.86
N GLU A 123 -0.60 3.09 -3.04
CA GLU A 123 -0.65 1.63 -2.85
C GLU A 123 -0.99 0.90 -4.15
N PHE A 124 -1.69 1.57 -5.08
CA PHE A 124 -1.95 1.03 -6.40
C PHE A 124 -0.66 0.71 -7.15
N PHE A 125 0.31 1.63 -7.16
CA PHE A 125 1.58 1.45 -7.88
C PHE A 125 2.43 0.36 -7.23
N TYR A 126 2.41 0.30 -5.89
CA TYR A 126 3.08 -0.77 -5.14
C TYR A 126 2.50 -2.15 -5.49
N ARG A 127 1.18 -2.27 -5.56
CA ARG A 127 0.50 -3.52 -5.97
C ARG A 127 0.65 -3.82 -7.46
N LEU A 128 0.70 -2.79 -8.30
CA LEU A 128 0.93 -2.94 -9.74
C LEU A 128 2.32 -3.54 -10.00
N HIS A 129 3.34 -3.10 -9.27
CA HIS A 129 4.71 -3.59 -9.42
C HIS A 129 4.83 -5.10 -9.17
N PHE A 130 4.12 -5.62 -8.16
CA PHE A 130 4.31 -7.00 -7.71
C PHE A 130 3.22 -7.98 -8.16
N ASP A 131 1.96 -7.54 -8.10
CA ASP A 131 0.78 -8.40 -8.35
C ASP A 131 0.00 -7.97 -9.60
N LEU A 132 0.50 -6.98 -10.35
CA LEU A 132 -0.14 -6.45 -11.54
C LEU A 132 -1.62 -6.05 -11.35
N HIS A 133 -2.03 -5.67 -10.13
CA HIS A 133 -3.35 -5.26 -9.59
C HIS A 133 -4.63 -5.96 -10.08
N TYR A 134 -4.74 -6.33 -11.35
CA TYR A 134 -5.84 -6.98 -12.05
C TYR A 134 -5.54 -8.44 -12.46
N VAL A 135 -4.31 -8.94 -12.26
CA VAL A 135 -3.93 -10.32 -12.58
C VAL A 135 -3.91 -11.15 -11.29
N PRO A 136 -4.30 -12.43 -11.31
CA PRO A 136 -4.13 -13.28 -10.14
C PRO A 136 -2.66 -13.29 -9.68
N VAL A 137 -2.45 -13.08 -8.37
CA VAL A 137 -1.13 -12.94 -7.72
C VAL A 137 -0.11 -13.96 -8.21
N VAL A 138 -0.52 -15.23 -8.34
CA VAL A 138 0.36 -16.32 -8.78
C VAL A 138 0.88 -16.07 -10.20
N TRP A 139 0.00 -15.70 -11.13
CA TRP A 139 0.36 -15.43 -12.52
C TRP A 139 1.17 -14.14 -12.67
N ALA A 140 0.80 -13.09 -11.93
CA ALA A 140 1.54 -11.84 -11.91
C ALA A 140 3.00 -12.08 -11.52
N ARG A 141 3.24 -12.84 -10.44
CA ARG A 141 4.60 -13.16 -9.99
C ARG A 141 5.41 -13.95 -11.00
N TYR A 142 4.80 -14.91 -11.71
CA TYR A 142 5.50 -15.64 -12.78
C TYR A 142 5.89 -14.72 -13.94
N ILE A 143 4.99 -13.83 -14.37
CA ILE A 143 5.25 -12.89 -15.46
C ILE A 143 6.35 -11.89 -15.05
N VAL A 144 6.18 -11.24 -13.90
CA VAL A 144 7.15 -10.26 -13.38
C VAL A 144 8.51 -10.91 -13.16
N GLY A 145 8.56 -12.11 -12.57
CA GLY A 145 9.79 -12.86 -12.35
C GLY A 145 10.50 -13.23 -13.66
N PHE A 146 9.76 -13.69 -14.66
CA PHE A 146 10.31 -13.98 -15.99
C PHE A 146 10.87 -12.72 -16.65
N CYS A 147 10.10 -11.63 -16.65
CA CYS A 147 10.54 -10.34 -17.17
C CYS A 147 11.80 -9.83 -16.46
N ALA A 148 11.86 -9.93 -15.12
CA ALA A 148 13.02 -9.52 -14.33
C ALA A 148 14.28 -10.34 -14.68
N MET A 149 14.15 -11.66 -14.88
CA MET A 149 15.26 -12.51 -15.31
C MET A 149 15.77 -12.11 -16.70
N PHE A 150 14.85 -11.84 -17.64
CA PHE A 150 15.22 -11.35 -18.98
C PHE A 150 15.96 -10.02 -18.92
N MET A 151 15.48 -9.08 -18.08
CA MET A 151 16.14 -7.80 -17.86
C MET A 151 17.54 -7.98 -17.25
N LEU A 152 17.70 -8.89 -16.28
CA LEU A 152 19.00 -9.21 -15.68
C LEU A 152 19.98 -9.74 -16.73
N VAL A 153 19.56 -10.72 -17.53
CA VAL A 153 20.38 -11.28 -18.61
C VAL A 153 20.76 -10.20 -19.62
N ALA A 154 19.82 -9.32 -19.99
CA ALA A 154 20.08 -8.21 -20.91
C ALA A 154 21.13 -7.24 -20.35
N ILE A 155 21.04 -6.88 -19.06
CA ILE A 155 22.01 -6.00 -18.40
C ILE A 155 23.41 -6.64 -18.37
N ILE A 156 23.51 -7.89 -17.92
CA ILE A 156 24.79 -8.62 -17.83
C ILE A 156 25.41 -8.80 -19.21
N SER A 157 24.61 -9.19 -20.21
CA SER A 157 25.07 -9.40 -21.59
C SER A 157 25.60 -8.11 -22.20
N ARG A 158 24.93 -6.98 -21.96
CA ARG A 158 25.32 -5.68 -22.52
C ARG A 158 26.53 -5.08 -21.80
N TRP A 159 26.65 -5.31 -20.49
CA TRP A 159 27.83 -4.91 -19.72
C TRP A 159 29.08 -5.62 -20.23
N ARG A 160 28.98 -6.94 -20.49
CA ARG A 160 30.09 -7.72 -21.05
C ARG A 160 30.51 -7.25 -22.44
N SER A 161 29.57 -6.87 -23.32
CA SER A 161 29.92 -6.35 -24.66
C SER A 161 30.52 -4.94 -24.65
N SER A 162 30.51 -4.24 -23.52
CA SER A 162 31.13 -2.91 -23.37
C SER A 162 32.52 -2.93 -22.73
N ALA A 163 32.94 -4.11 -22.25
CA ALA A 163 34.24 -4.33 -21.63
C ALA A 163 35.28 -4.94 -22.58
N GLU A 164 34.87 -5.29 -23.80
CA GLU A 164 35.70 -5.70 -24.95
C GLU A 164 35.79 -4.53 -25.94
#